data_AF-A0A8D5JW25-F1
#
_entry.id   AF-A0A8D5JW25-F1
#
_cell.length_a   1.000
_cell.length_b   1.000
_cell.length_c   1.000
_cell.angle_alpha   90.00
_cell.angle_beta   90.00
_cell.angle_gamma   90.00
#
_symmetry.space_group_name_H-M   'P 1'
#
loop_
_entity.id
_entity.type
_entity.pdbx_description
1 polymer ?
#
loop_
_entity_poly.entity_id
_entity_poly.type
_entity_poly.pdbx_seq_one_letter_code
_entity_poly.pdbx_strand_id
1 'polypeptide(L)'
;MNKLLFGALLLFSTSLLAAEAKPYATVEENILAMDTDHDGMVSVHEVRAYIEAKHGKDYKKAVLDDLESSADGKSCSSPFAKPTY
;
A
#
# COMPACT_ATOMS: atom_id res chain seq x y z
N MET A 1 -54.26 36.77 8.01
CA MET A 1 -53.61 37.67 7.06
C MET A 1 -52.18 37.19 6.84
N ASN A 2 -51.88 36.93 5.57
CA ASN A 2 -50.65 36.44 4.93
C ASN A 2 -49.33 36.84 5.62
N LYS A 3 -48.27 36.02 5.56
CA LYS A 3 -47.34 35.96 4.42
C LYS A 3 -46.52 34.66 4.50
N LEU A 4 -46.62 33.82 3.47
CA LEU A 4 -45.56 33.54 2.47
C LEU A 4 -44.38 32.74 3.06
N LEU A 5 -44.33 31.41 2.86
CA LEU A 5 -43.71 30.76 1.69
C LEU A 5 -42.29 31.30 1.41
N PHE A 6 -41.28 30.78 2.11
CA PHE A 6 -39.91 30.76 1.60
C PHE A 6 -39.19 29.49 2.06
N GLY A 7 -39.02 28.57 1.11
CA GLY A 7 -37.79 27.80 0.92
C GLY A 7 -37.29 26.94 2.08
N ALA A 8 -37.80 25.72 2.19
CA ALA A 8 -37.01 24.60 2.70
C ALA A 8 -37.37 23.33 1.89
N LEU A 9 -37.38 23.47 0.56
CA LEU A 9 -37.24 22.36 -0.37
C LEU A 9 -35.74 22.10 -0.49
N LEU A 10 -35.32 20.84 -0.41
CA LEU A 10 -33.94 20.31 -0.44
C LEU A 10 -33.29 19.99 0.92
N LEU A 11 -33.98 19.21 1.75
CA LEU A 11 -33.31 18.24 2.59
C LEU A 11 -33.61 16.85 2.05
N PHE A 12 -32.59 16.00 1.95
CA PHE A 12 -32.62 14.60 1.53
C PHE A 12 -32.58 14.29 0.02
N SER A 13 -31.73 15.00 -0.73
CA SER A 13 -31.22 14.51 -2.01
C SER A 13 -29.71 14.33 -1.94
N THR A 14 -29.28 13.31 -1.22
CA THR A 14 -28.08 12.55 -1.57
C THR A 14 -28.27 11.18 -0.91
N SER A 15 -28.92 10.27 -1.63
CA SER A 15 -28.70 8.85 -1.39
C SER A 15 -27.19 8.65 -1.47
N LEU A 16 -26.60 8.54 -0.27
CA LEU A 16 -25.23 8.15 -0.02
C LEU A 16 -24.92 7.03 -1.00
N LEU A 17 -24.07 7.33 -1.97
CA LEU A 17 -23.51 6.35 -2.87
C LEU A 17 -22.80 5.35 -1.96
N ALA A 18 -23.48 4.25 -1.66
CA ALA A 18 -22.87 3.07 -1.10
C ALA A 18 -21.92 2.57 -2.18
N ALA A 19 -20.73 3.17 -2.22
CA ALA A 19 -19.59 2.60 -2.88
C ALA A 19 -19.50 1.20 -2.30
N GLU A 20 -19.76 0.20 -3.14
CA GLU A 20 -19.67 -1.19 -2.73
C GLU A 20 -18.30 -1.40 -2.11
N ALA A 21 -18.28 -1.61 -0.80
CA ALA A 21 -17.07 -1.85 -0.06
C ALA A 21 -16.54 -3.20 -0.52
N LYS A 22 -15.61 -3.18 -1.48
CA LYS A 22 -14.87 -4.38 -1.84
C LYS A 22 -14.25 -4.93 -0.56
N PRO A 23 -14.47 -6.21 -0.22
CA PRO A 23 -14.01 -6.76 1.06
C PRO A 23 -12.47 -6.88 1.15
N TYR A 24 -11.76 -6.41 0.12
CA TYR A 24 -10.31 -6.41 0.02
C TYR A 24 -9.84 -5.07 -0.54
N ALA A 25 -8.75 -4.56 0.03
CA ALA A 25 -8.03 -3.44 -0.56
C ALA A 25 -7.52 -3.82 -1.95
N THR A 26 -7.63 -2.89 -2.88
CA THR A 26 -7.04 -2.97 -4.21
C THR A 26 -5.53 -2.98 -4.12
N VAL A 27 -4.86 -3.42 -5.19
CA VAL A 27 -3.38 -3.41 -5.26
C VAL A 27 -2.85 -2.00 -5.10
N GLU A 28 -3.48 -1.01 -5.74
CA GLU A 28 -3.12 0.40 -5.65
C GLU A 28 -3.21 0.93 -4.20
N GLU A 29 -4.30 0.65 -3.51
CA GLU A 29 -4.45 1.05 -2.10
C GLU A 29 -3.39 0.40 -1.20
N ASN A 30 -3.02 -0.85 -1.47
CA ASN A 30 -1.95 -1.51 -0.70
C ASN A 30 -0.58 -0.89 -1.00
N ILE A 31 -0.30 -0.50 -2.25
CA ILE A 31 0.96 0.17 -2.64
C ILE A 31 1.04 1.54 -1.98
N LEU A 32 -0.03 2.34 -2.05
CA LEU A 32 -0.10 3.66 -1.40
C LEU A 32 0.06 3.58 0.12
N ALA A 33 -0.43 2.49 0.74
CA ALA A 33 -0.26 2.27 2.17
C ALA A 33 1.15 1.75 2.55
N MET A 34 1.95 1.33 1.57
CA MET A 34 3.25 0.72 1.76
C MET A 34 4.39 1.70 1.44
N ASP A 35 4.23 2.57 0.45
CA ASP A 35 5.11 3.70 0.13
C ASP A 35 4.99 4.78 1.23
N THR A 36 5.87 4.71 2.21
CA THR A 36 5.84 5.58 3.40
C THR A 36 6.72 6.81 3.27
N ASP A 37 7.76 6.73 2.45
CA ASP A 37 8.62 7.88 2.16
C ASP A 37 8.11 8.73 0.98
N HIS A 38 7.07 8.25 0.29
CA HIS A 38 6.41 8.91 -0.82
C HIS A 38 7.36 9.25 -1.97
N ASP A 39 8.36 8.39 -2.20
CA ASP A 39 9.28 8.50 -3.32
C ASP A 39 8.67 7.97 -4.64
N GLY A 40 7.46 7.39 -4.57
CA GLY A 40 6.71 6.85 -5.70
C GLY A 40 7.11 5.42 -6.07
N MET A 41 7.98 4.79 -5.28
CA MET A 41 8.38 3.40 -5.37
C MET A 41 8.06 2.71 -4.05
N VAL A 42 8.18 1.38 -4.03
CA VAL A 42 8.13 0.63 -2.77
C VAL A 42 9.42 -0.14 -2.64
N SER A 43 10.17 0.18 -1.58
CA SER A 43 11.39 -0.53 -1.23
C SER A 43 11.10 -1.88 -0.59
N VAL A 44 12.08 -2.79 -0.63
CA VAL A 44 11.95 -4.11 0.01
C VAL A 44 11.74 -4.00 1.53
N HIS A 45 12.32 -2.99 2.16
CA HIS A 45 12.17 -2.73 3.59
C HIS A 45 10.74 -2.31 3.93
N GLU A 46 10.11 -1.51 3.07
CA GLU A 46 8.70 -1.12 3.22
C GLU A 46 7.76 -2.31 3.01
N VAL A 47 8.07 -3.18 2.03
CA VAL A 47 7.34 -4.45 1.87
C VAL A 47 7.40 -5.29 3.14
N ARG A 48 8.59 -5.45 3.74
CA ARG A 48 8.74 -6.17 5.01
C ARG A 48 7.93 -5.52 6.12
N ALA A 49 8.09 -4.22 6.33
CA ALA A 49 7.39 -3.48 7.38
C ALA A 49 5.87 -3.62 7.24
N TYR A 50 5.35 -3.54 6.01
CA TYR A 50 3.94 -3.69 5.72
C TYR A 50 3.40 -5.10 5.99
N ILE A 51 4.15 -6.12 5.58
CA ILE A 51 3.80 -7.52 5.80
C ILE A 51 3.82 -7.84 7.30
N GLU A 52 4.83 -7.38 8.03
CA GLU A 52 4.94 -7.58 9.48
C GLU A 52 3.84 -6.84 10.24
N ALA A 53 3.45 -5.64 9.79
CA ALA A 53 2.33 -4.91 10.36
C ALA A 53 1.00 -5.64 10.23
N LYS A 54 0.80 -6.39 9.13
CA LYS A 54 -0.43 -7.16 8.88
C LYS A 54 -0.45 -8.54 9.50
N HIS A 55 0.68 -9.26 9.50
CA HIS A 55 0.74 -10.68 9.86
C HIS A 55 1.51 -10.95 11.16
N GLY A 56 2.17 -9.94 11.72
CA GLY A 56 3.02 -10.06 12.90
C GLY A 56 4.51 -10.15 12.55
N LYS A 57 5.34 -9.98 13.57
CA LYS A 57 6.81 -10.03 13.46
C LYS A 57 7.28 -11.40 12.95
N ASP A 58 8.37 -11.40 12.18
CA ASP A 58 9.01 -12.60 11.62
C ASP A 58 8.12 -13.43 10.66
N TYR A 59 7.00 -12.88 10.18
CA TYR A 59 6.17 -13.56 9.20
C TYR A 59 6.95 -13.82 7.90
N LYS A 60 7.09 -15.10 7.54
CA LYS A 60 7.91 -15.54 6.39
C LYS A 60 9.33 -14.98 6.41
N LYS A 61 9.93 -14.82 7.60
CA LYS A 61 11.27 -14.27 7.82
C LYS A 61 12.30 -14.74 6.79
N ALA A 62 12.42 -16.05 6.55
CA ALA A 62 13.40 -16.58 5.60
C ALA A 62 13.23 -16.04 4.17
N VAL A 63 11.99 -15.85 3.71
CA VAL A 63 11.67 -15.30 2.38
C VAL A 63 11.94 -13.80 2.33
N LEU A 64 11.55 -13.08 3.39
CA LEU A 64 11.80 -11.64 3.47
C LEU A 64 13.29 -11.33 3.61
N ASP A 65 14.04 -12.17 4.33
CA ASP A 65 15.50 -12.06 4.48
C ASP A 65 16.21 -12.29 3.15
N ASP A 66 15.76 -13.29 2.38
CA ASP A 66 16.28 -13.54 1.03
C ASP A 66 15.97 -12.36 0.08
N LEU A 67 14.75 -11.81 0.16
CA LEU A 67 14.32 -10.65 -0.62
C LEU A 67 15.15 -9.40 -0.29
N GLU A 68 15.38 -9.10 1.00
CA GLU A 68 16.25 -8.00 1.43
C GLU A 68 17.69 -8.22 1.00
N SER A 69 18.23 -9.43 1.19
CA SER A 69 19.59 -9.75 0.77
C SER A 69 19.79 -9.63 -0.74
N SER A 70 18.74 -9.84 -1.54
CA SER A 70 18.75 -9.64 -2.99
C SER A 70 18.70 -8.15 -3.38
N ALA A 71 18.05 -7.31 -2.57
CA ALA A 71 18.05 -5.86 -2.76
C ALA A 71 19.40 -5.23 -2.37
N ASP A 72 20.01 -5.72 -1.29
CA ASP A 72 21.35 -5.36 -0.84
C ASP A 72 22.46 -5.97 -1.74
N GLY A 73 22.09 -6.99 -2.51
CA GLY A 73 22.97 -7.98 -3.14
C GLY A 73 23.25 -7.79 -4.62
N LYS A 74 24.06 -6.77 -4.93
CA LYS A 74 25.23 -6.88 -5.84
C LYS A 74 24.95 -7.30 -7.30
N SER A 75 24.67 -6.30 -8.13
CA SER A 75 24.81 -6.33 -9.61
C SER A 75 26.12 -6.97 -10.14
N CYS A 76 27.16 -7.16 -9.30
CA CYS A 76 28.45 -7.76 -9.68
C CYS A 76 28.91 -8.97 -8.83
N SER A 77 28.06 -9.63 -8.02
CA SER A 77 28.43 -10.90 -7.37
C SER A 77 27.74 -12.12 -7.97
N SER A 78 27.56 -12.13 -9.30
CA SER A 78 27.20 -13.37 -9.97
C SER A 78 28.32 -14.40 -9.73
N PRO A 79 28.02 -15.71 -9.71
CA PRO A 79 29.03 -16.78 -9.68
C PRO A 79 30.04 -16.74 -10.85
N PHE A 80 29.83 -15.85 -11.83
CA PHE A 80 30.72 -15.61 -12.96
C PHE A 80 31.77 -14.52 -12.70
N ALA A 81 31.68 -13.76 -11.61
CA ALA A 81 32.70 -12.81 -11.20
C ALA A 81 33.88 -13.54 -10.51
N LYS A 82 34.54 -14.44 -11.25
CA LYS A 82 35.87 -14.92 -10.85
C LYS A 82 36.84 -13.73 -10.97
N PRO A 83 37.70 -13.46 -9.98
CA PRO A 83 38.86 -12.62 -10.23
C PRO A 83 39.77 -13.39 -11.21
N THR A 84 39.73 -13.05 -12.49
CA THR A 84 40.75 -13.49 -13.42
C THR A 84 42.00 -12.66 -13.15
N TYR A 85 42.92 -13.25 -12.37
CA TYR A 85 44.33 -12.87 -12.15
C TYR A 85 44.67 -11.38 -11.99
#